data_AF-A0A7V9CT03-F1
#
_entry.id   AF-A0A7V9CT03-F1
#
_cell.length_a   1.000
_cell.length_b   1.000
_cell.length_c   1.000
_cell.angle_alpha   90.00
_cell.angle_beta   90.00
_cell.angle_gamma   90.00
#
_symmetry.space_group_name_H-M   'P 1'
#
loop_
_entity.id
_entity.type
_entity.pdbx_description
1 polymer ?
#
loop_
_entity_poly.entity_id
_entity_poly.type
_entity_poly.pdbx_seq_one_letter_code
_entity_poly.pdbx_strand_id
1 'polypeptide(L)'
;MNSSLLGRIGRLLPLVVTVVAACAIVAPAHAGPLLATTLTVPGATDGTCFARELASGPGVVKRSLRSPGHGLIKVRLVAASGDWELGVFDARTGRPVAGSAHYGARELAEGLVRKGQDLLVQACRSSGATRATMTVGFEALDRRAISDVELVRVSTPTPEASEKLASLGFETTEHHGLDFTDVFVQRGQQAAKLGRLGLISIVLDPNVEALRKAAIRSGEAFARTSATGLPSGRGTTTLCPVTGCYRTLAEYTSEMDALATAHPSFVKRITITNAATRTYEGRDIEGLEISTDVNARDGKPVFLMMGLHHVREWPAGEHTLEWAYELICGYSPDPPGGVDTPCPDSGAAPN
;
A
#
# COMPACT_ATOMS: atom_id res chain seq x y z
N MET A 1 -58.44 63.18 -47.61
CA MET A 1 -58.70 63.48 -46.19
C MET A 1 -58.83 62.16 -45.43
N ASN A 2 -57.96 61.98 -44.44
CA ASN A 2 -57.90 61.03 -43.31
C ASN A 2 -58.76 59.76 -43.18
N SER A 3 -58.10 58.80 -42.51
CA SER A 3 -58.59 57.75 -41.58
C SER A 3 -58.84 56.36 -42.19
N SER A 4 -57.91 55.40 -42.09
CA SER A 4 -57.55 54.52 -40.95
C SER A 4 -58.51 53.33 -40.75
N LEU A 5 -58.04 52.08 -40.89
CA LEU A 5 -58.11 51.05 -39.84
C LEU A 5 -57.30 49.79 -40.19
N LEU A 6 -56.69 49.22 -39.14
CA LEU A 6 -55.77 48.10 -39.10
C LEU A 6 -56.44 46.72 -39.31
N GLY A 7 -55.73 45.81 -40.00
CA GLY A 7 -55.97 44.37 -40.02
C GLY A 7 -54.81 43.60 -39.37
N ARG A 8 -55.14 42.73 -38.39
CA ARG A 8 -54.24 42.01 -37.47
C ARG A 8 -53.35 40.97 -38.18
N ILE A 9 -52.05 40.98 -37.90
CA ILE A 9 -51.10 39.88 -38.20
C ILE A 9 -50.98 39.00 -36.94
N GLY A 10 -51.32 37.72 -37.07
CA GLY A 10 -51.18 36.71 -36.03
C GLY A 10 -49.71 36.39 -35.75
N ARG A 11 -49.33 36.40 -34.47
CA ARG A 11 -48.02 35.95 -33.98
C ARG A 11 -48.07 34.43 -33.77
N LEU A 12 -47.23 33.70 -34.49
CA LEU A 12 -46.86 32.31 -34.19
C LEU A 12 -45.87 32.31 -33.02
N LEU A 13 -46.22 31.64 -31.92
CA LEU A 13 -45.32 31.33 -30.81
C LEU A 13 -44.55 30.04 -31.13
N PRO A 14 -43.22 29.97 -30.98
CA PRO A 14 -42.50 28.71 -31.08
C PRO A 14 -42.64 27.92 -29.77
N LEU A 15 -43.10 26.67 -29.89
CA LEU A 15 -43.15 25.69 -28.81
C LEU A 15 -41.72 25.18 -28.54
N VAL A 16 -41.10 25.63 -27.45
CA VAL A 16 -39.83 25.09 -26.96
C VAL A 16 -40.13 23.76 -26.27
N VAL A 17 -39.78 22.65 -26.91
CA VAL A 17 -39.82 21.31 -26.30
C VAL A 17 -38.54 21.12 -25.48
N THR A 18 -38.64 21.25 -24.16
CA THR A 18 -37.54 20.95 -23.25
C THR A 18 -37.45 19.43 -23.08
N VAL A 19 -36.48 18.80 -23.75
CA VAL A 19 -36.13 17.39 -23.49
C VAL A 19 -35.37 17.34 -22.17
N VAL A 20 -36.07 16.97 -21.09
CA VAL A 20 -35.44 16.64 -19.81
C VAL A 20 -34.82 15.25 -19.95
N ALA A 21 -33.53 15.19 -20.25
CA ALA A 21 -32.74 13.97 -20.14
C ALA A 21 -32.63 13.59 -18.66
N ALA A 22 -33.45 12.62 -18.23
CA ALA A 22 -33.30 12.00 -16.93
C ALA A 22 -32.01 11.17 -16.92
N CYS A 23 -30.89 11.80 -16.56
CA CYS A 23 -29.70 11.08 -16.10
C CYS A 23 -30.08 10.36 -14.81
N ALA A 24 -30.49 9.10 -14.90
CA ALA A 24 -30.47 8.20 -13.77
C ALA A 24 -29.00 8.03 -13.36
N ILE A 25 -28.58 8.79 -12.36
CA ILE A 25 -27.36 8.51 -11.61
C ILE A 25 -27.63 7.17 -10.94
N VAL A 26 -27.14 6.09 -11.53
CA VAL A 26 -27.05 4.80 -10.84
C VAL A 26 -26.05 5.03 -9.72
N ALA A 27 -26.55 5.37 -8.53
CA ALA A 27 -25.73 5.35 -7.33
C ALA A 27 -25.10 3.95 -7.27
N PRO A 28 -23.78 3.82 -7.07
CA PRO A 28 -23.20 2.51 -6.86
C PRO A 28 -23.98 1.89 -5.70
N ALA A 29 -24.39 0.64 -5.84
CA ALA A 29 -24.94 -0.11 -4.72
C ALA A 29 -23.84 -0.15 -3.66
N HIS A 30 -23.87 0.79 -2.71
CA HIS A 30 -22.98 0.81 -1.58
C HIS A 30 -23.33 -0.42 -0.75
N ALA A 31 -22.67 -1.54 -1.03
CA ALA A 31 -22.65 -2.65 -0.10
C ALA A 31 -22.15 -2.06 1.23
N GLY A 32 -23.01 -2.11 2.25
CA GLY A 32 -22.65 -1.68 3.59
C GLY A 32 -21.39 -2.43 4.06
N PRO A 33 -20.70 -1.90 5.07
CA PRO A 33 -19.52 -2.58 5.61
C PRO A 33 -19.90 -3.99 6.08
N LEU A 34 -19.00 -4.96 5.89
CA LEU A 34 -19.15 -6.31 6.43
C LEU A 34 -19.25 -6.30 7.96
N LEU A 35 -18.61 -5.32 8.59
CA LEU A 35 -18.66 -5.09 10.02
C LEU A 35 -18.47 -3.59 10.29
N ALA A 36 -19.27 -3.02 11.18
CA ALA A 36 -19.03 -1.72 11.79
C ALA A 36 -19.27 -1.85 13.29
N THR A 37 -18.27 -1.53 14.11
CA THR A 37 -18.36 -1.75 15.56
C THR A 37 -17.49 -0.75 16.32
N THR A 38 -17.91 -0.44 17.55
CA THR A 38 -17.07 0.28 18.51
C THR A 38 -16.34 -0.74 19.38
N LEU A 39 -15.02 -0.62 19.42
CA LEU A 39 -14.12 -1.39 20.25
C LEU A 39 -13.87 -0.66 21.57
N THR A 40 -13.74 -1.42 22.64
CA THR A 40 -13.25 -0.92 23.94
C THR A 40 -12.10 -1.81 24.37
N VAL A 41 -10.91 -1.23 24.48
CA VAL A 41 -9.65 -1.90 24.82
C VAL A 41 -9.07 -1.16 26.02
N PRO A 42 -9.28 -1.68 27.25
CA PRO A 42 -8.97 -0.95 28.48
C PRO A 42 -7.47 -0.89 28.80
N GLY A 43 -6.67 -1.83 28.29
CA GLY A 43 -5.23 -1.90 28.49
C GLY A 43 -4.41 -1.41 27.31
N ALA A 44 -3.11 -1.40 27.51
CA ALA A 44 -2.10 -1.25 26.45
C ALA A 44 -1.43 -2.61 26.19
N THR A 45 -0.79 -2.75 25.03
CA THR A 45 0.11 -3.86 24.72
C THR A 45 1.28 -3.35 23.91
N ASP A 46 2.46 -3.91 24.17
CA ASP A 46 3.70 -3.60 23.45
C ASP A 46 4.01 -4.65 22.37
N GLY A 47 3.05 -5.55 22.08
CA GLY A 47 3.21 -6.61 21.09
C GLY A 47 2.80 -6.16 19.68
N THR A 48 3.62 -6.49 18.69
CA THR A 48 3.34 -6.23 17.26
C THR A 48 2.04 -6.91 16.83
N CYS A 49 1.02 -6.11 16.52
CA CYS A 49 -0.35 -6.57 16.36
C CYS A 49 -0.60 -7.28 15.02
N PHE A 50 0.22 -7.00 14.01
CA PHE A 50 0.04 -7.49 12.65
C PHE A 50 0.92 -8.71 12.30
N ALA A 51 1.96 -8.98 13.10
CA ALA A 51 2.94 -10.03 12.79
C ALA A 51 2.39 -11.44 13.07
N ARG A 52 1.64 -11.60 14.16
CA ARG A 52 0.98 -12.86 14.55
C ARG A 52 -0.28 -12.61 15.36
N GLU A 53 -1.10 -13.64 15.47
CA GLU A 53 -2.18 -13.63 16.45
C GLU A 53 -1.59 -13.55 17.87
N LEU A 54 -2.02 -12.56 18.65
CA LEU A 54 -1.62 -12.36 20.04
C LEU A 54 -2.60 -13.06 20.98
N ALA A 55 -2.18 -13.36 22.21
CA ALA A 55 -3.12 -13.83 23.23
C ALA A 55 -4.18 -12.75 23.53
N SER A 56 -5.41 -13.16 23.81
CA SER A 56 -6.45 -12.23 24.25
C SER A 56 -6.02 -11.60 25.59
N GLY A 57 -6.19 -10.29 25.72
CA GLY A 57 -5.75 -9.55 26.90
C GLY A 57 -6.34 -8.14 26.92
N PRO A 58 -6.05 -7.34 27.96
CA PRO A 58 -6.68 -6.03 28.12
C PRO A 58 -6.29 -5.04 26.99
N GLY A 59 -5.16 -5.24 26.32
CA GLY A 59 -4.68 -4.43 25.18
C GLY A 59 -5.06 -4.95 23.79
N VAL A 60 -5.77 -6.08 23.69
CA VAL A 60 -6.04 -6.76 22.42
C VAL A 60 -7.51 -7.13 22.30
N VAL A 61 -8.15 -6.77 21.19
CA VAL A 61 -9.51 -7.19 20.86
C VAL A 61 -9.55 -7.87 19.50
N LYS A 62 -10.36 -8.93 19.39
CA LYS A 62 -10.48 -9.73 18.18
C LYS A 62 -11.91 -9.77 17.64
N ARG A 63 -12.06 -9.86 16.33
CA ARG A 63 -13.34 -10.07 15.63
C ARG A 63 -13.16 -11.07 14.51
N SER A 64 -14.03 -12.06 14.44
CA SER A 64 -14.03 -13.04 13.37
C SER A 64 -15.02 -12.64 12.29
N LEU A 65 -14.65 -12.84 11.04
CA LEU A 65 -15.54 -12.67 9.89
C LEU A 65 -15.21 -13.69 8.81
N ARG A 66 -16.15 -13.91 7.90
CA ARG A 66 -15.98 -14.77 6.74
C ARG A 66 -16.05 -13.92 5.48
N SER A 67 -15.07 -14.08 4.61
CA SER A 67 -15.04 -13.34 3.34
C SER A 67 -16.21 -13.79 2.43
N PRO A 68 -17.01 -12.84 1.90
CA PRO A 68 -18.16 -13.17 1.05
C PRO A 68 -17.75 -13.61 -0.37
N GLY A 69 -16.54 -13.28 -0.81
CA GLY A 69 -16.09 -13.46 -2.19
C GLY A 69 -14.56 -13.46 -2.34
N HIS A 70 -14.09 -13.54 -3.58
CA HIS A 70 -12.70 -13.22 -3.90
C HIS A 70 -12.58 -11.71 -4.04
N GLY A 71 -11.64 -11.10 -3.33
CA GLY A 71 -11.57 -9.65 -3.31
C GLY A 71 -10.52 -9.07 -2.38
N LEU A 72 -10.59 -7.77 -2.18
CA LEU A 72 -9.79 -7.00 -1.25
C LEU A 72 -10.61 -6.74 0.03
N ILE A 73 -10.09 -7.15 1.19
CA ILE A 73 -10.62 -6.73 2.49
C ILE A 73 -9.98 -5.41 2.88
N LYS A 74 -10.76 -4.49 3.44
CA LYS A 74 -10.28 -3.19 3.93
C LYS A 74 -10.73 -2.99 5.38
N VAL A 75 -9.80 -3.01 6.34
CA VAL A 75 -10.10 -2.78 7.76
C VAL A 75 -9.62 -1.38 8.14
N ARG A 76 -10.54 -0.52 8.55
CA ARG A 76 -10.25 0.83 9.06
C ARG A 76 -10.53 0.88 10.54
N LEU A 77 -9.64 1.51 11.29
CA LEU A 77 -9.84 1.83 12.70
C LEU A 77 -9.58 3.31 12.92
N VAL A 78 -10.46 3.97 13.67
CA VAL A 78 -10.30 5.37 14.07
C VAL A 78 -10.57 5.50 15.57
N ALA A 79 -9.58 5.97 16.32
CA ALA A 79 -9.71 6.36 17.71
C ALA A 79 -9.58 7.88 17.88
N ALA A 80 -9.88 8.40 19.07
CA ALA A 80 -9.77 9.82 19.35
C ALA A 80 -8.30 10.29 19.47
N SER A 81 -7.41 9.43 19.96
CA SER A 81 -5.99 9.69 20.18
C SER A 81 -5.25 8.39 20.49
N GLY A 82 -3.92 8.46 20.58
CA GLY A 82 -3.04 7.34 20.89
C GLY A 82 -2.69 6.50 19.68
N ASP A 83 -1.94 5.43 19.93
CA ASP A 83 -1.43 4.52 18.92
C ASP A 83 -2.19 3.19 18.96
N TRP A 84 -2.60 2.78 17.77
CA TRP A 84 -3.35 1.56 17.53
C TRP A 84 -2.71 0.79 16.39
N GLU A 85 -2.88 -0.52 16.38
CA GLU A 85 -2.44 -1.36 15.27
C GLU A 85 -3.54 -2.34 14.87
N LEU A 86 -3.49 -2.79 13.61
CA LEU A 86 -4.40 -3.79 13.06
C LEU A 86 -3.64 -4.99 12.47
N GLY A 87 -4.08 -6.19 12.83
CA GLY A 87 -3.71 -7.43 12.16
C GLY A 87 -4.94 -8.12 11.58
N VAL A 88 -4.81 -8.68 10.37
CA VAL A 88 -5.81 -9.56 9.78
C VAL A 88 -5.14 -10.88 9.47
N PHE A 89 -5.69 -11.98 9.99
CA PHE A 89 -5.12 -13.31 9.87
C PHE A 89 -6.12 -14.27 9.23
N ASP A 90 -5.60 -15.26 8.51
CA ASP A 90 -6.37 -16.44 8.17
C ASP A 90 -6.63 -17.24 9.45
N ALA A 91 -7.88 -17.31 9.89
CA ALA A 91 -8.24 -17.85 11.21
C ALA A 91 -7.95 -19.36 11.34
N ARG A 92 -7.73 -20.06 10.22
CA ARG A 92 -7.40 -21.49 10.24
C ARG A 92 -5.92 -21.76 10.35
N THR A 93 -5.11 -20.90 9.73
CA THR A 93 -3.66 -21.13 9.61
C THR A 93 -2.83 -20.16 10.45
N GLY A 94 -3.45 -19.11 11.00
CA GLY A 94 -2.76 -18.02 11.71
C GLY A 94 -1.91 -17.14 10.79
N ARG A 95 -1.92 -17.37 9.47
CA ARG A 95 -1.08 -16.64 8.53
C ARG A 95 -1.56 -15.19 8.39
N PRO A 96 -0.65 -14.20 8.41
CA PRO A 96 -1.01 -12.81 8.11
C PRO A 96 -1.62 -12.67 6.72
N VAL A 97 -2.68 -11.88 6.63
CA VAL A 97 -3.41 -11.52 5.41
C VAL A 97 -3.24 -10.02 5.11
N ALA A 98 -3.34 -9.19 6.15
CA ALA A 98 -3.13 -7.75 6.09
C ALA A 98 -2.65 -7.23 7.44
N GLY A 99 -1.97 -6.08 7.44
CA GLY A 99 -1.47 -5.43 8.63
C GLY A 99 -1.46 -3.91 8.47
N SER A 100 -1.52 -3.21 9.60
CA SER A 100 -1.29 -1.76 9.69
C SER A 100 -0.67 -1.48 11.06
N ALA A 101 0.37 -0.65 11.07
CA ALA A 101 1.05 -0.19 12.27
C ALA A 101 1.34 1.31 12.14
N HIS A 102 0.34 2.06 11.67
CA HIS A 102 0.48 3.49 11.38
C HIS A 102 0.73 4.28 12.67
N TYR A 103 1.39 5.45 12.59
CA TYR A 103 1.49 6.31 13.76
C TYR A 103 0.11 6.82 14.18
N GLY A 104 -0.26 6.63 15.44
CA GLY A 104 -1.44 7.25 16.00
C GLY A 104 -2.73 6.46 15.81
N ALA A 105 -3.82 7.21 15.69
CA ALA A 105 -5.16 6.72 16.00
C ALA A 105 -5.95 6.28 14.76
N ARG A 106 -5.28 6.08 13.61
CA ARG A 106 -5.93 5.85 12.32
C ARG A 106 -5.21 4.74 11.56
N GLU A 107 -5.83 3.56 11.56
CA GLU A 107 -5.28 2.39 10.88
C GLU A 107 -6.02 2.07 9.59
N LEU A 108 -5.29 1.54 8.62
CA LEU A 108 -5.82 0.96 7.40
C LEU A 108 -5.03 -0.27 6.97
N ALA A 109 -5.58 -1.45 7.28
CA ALA A 109 -5.06 -2.74 6.81
C ALA A 109 -5.85 -3.22 5.59
N GLU A 110 -5.14 -3.59 4.52
CA GLU A 110 -5.74 -4.09 3.27
C GLU A 110 -5.05 -5.36 2.79
N GLY A 111 -5.83 -6.34 2.31
CA GLY A 111 -5.29 -7.62 1.87
C GLY A 111 -6.23 -8.44 1.01
N LEU A 112 -5.66 -9.31 0.17
CA LEU A 112 -6.43 -10.16 -0.73
C LEU A 112 -6.99 -11.37 0.02
N VAL A 113 -8.29 -11.64 -0.18
CA VAL A 113 -9.02 -12.72 0.48
C VAL A 113 -9.76 -13.59 -0.54
N ARG A 114 -10.05 -14.83 -0.16
CA ARG A 114 -10.79 -15.80 -0.97
C ARG A 114 -12.23 -15.95 -0.49
N LYS A 115 -13.12 -16.35 -1.40
CA LYS A 115 -14.51 -16.65 -1.04
C LYS A 115 -14.55 -17.71 0.07
N GLY A 116 -15.28 -17.41 1.14
CA GLY A 116 -15.47 -18.32 2.27
C GLY A 116 -14.26 -18.42 3.20
N GLN A 117 -13.19 -17.66 2.98
CA GLN A 117 -12.04 -17.63 3.89
C GLN A 117 -12.45 -17.09 5.26
N ASP A 118 -12.09 -17.82 6.32
CA ASP A 118 -12.30 -17.40 7.70
C ASP A 118 -11.15 -16.49 8.13
N LEU A 119 -11.50 -15.30 8.63
CA LEU A 119 -10.56 -14.25 8.98
C LEU A 119 -10.71 -13.88 10.44
N LEU A 120 -9.58 -13.56 11.07
CA LEU A 120 -9.49 -12.99 12.40
C LEU A 120 -8.91 -11.59 12.28
N VAL A 121 -9.70 -10.57 12.62
CA VAL A 121 -9.24 -9.19 12.74
C VAL A 121 -8.87 -8.94 14.19
N GLN A 122 -7.64 -8.50 14.41
CA GLN A 122 -7.08 -8.15 15.70
C GLN A 122 -6.80 -6.64 15.70
N ALA A 123 -7.26 -5.96 16.75
CA ALA A 123 -6.91 -4.56 17.01
C ALA A 123 -6.20 -4.49 18.35
N CYS A 124 -5.04 -3.84 18.36
CA CYS A 124 -4.21 -3.68 19.54
C CYS A 124 -4.09 -2.20 19.84
N ARG A 125 -4.17 -1.86 21.12
CA ARG A 125 -3.95 -0.50 21.60
C ARG A 125 -2.61 -0.45 22.30
N SER A 126 -1.74 0.44 21.87
CA SER A 126 -0.46 0.70 22.54
C SER A 126 -0.59 1.90 23.48
N SER A 127 -1.33 2.95 23.07
CA SER A 127 -1.46 4.19 23.88
C SER A 127 -2.80 4.93 23.67
N GLY A 128 -3.02 6.03 24.41
CA GLY A 128 -4.11 7.00 24.23
C GLY A 128 -5.56 6.51 24.45
N ALA A 129 -6.49 6.76 23.53
CA ALA A 129 -7.91 6.52 23.77
C ALA A 129 -8.22 5.02 23.92
N THR A 130 -9.10 4.64 24.86
CA THR A 130 -9.51 3.23 25.08
C THR A 130 -10.65 2.77 24.17
N ARG A 131 -11.21 3.69 23.39
CA ARG A 131 -12.31 3.42 22.44
C ARG A 131 -11.89 3.78 21.03
N ALA A 132 -12.25 2.91 20.10
CA ALA A 132 -12.04 3.10 18.67
C ALA A 132 -13.25 2.59 17.88
N THR A 133 -13.53 3.19 16.73
CA THR A 133 -14.51 2.66 15.77
C THR A 133 -13.76 1.88 14.71
N MET A 134 -14.17 0.63 14.47
CA MET A 134 -13.60 -0.23 13.44
C MET A 134 -14.66 -0.55 12.38
N THR A 135 -14.28 -0.42 11.11
CA THR A 135 -15.10 -0.81 9.96
C THR A 135 -14.34 -1.79 9.08
N VAL A 136 -15.04 -2.78 8.55
CA VAL A 136 -14.50 -3.78 7.62
C VAL A 136 -15.29 -3.68 6.32
N GLY A 137 -14.64 -3.25 5.25
CA GLY A 137 -15.17 -3.23 3.89
C GLY A 137 -14.65 -4.39 3.05
N PHE A 138 -15.35 -4.69 1.96
CA PHE A 138 -14.95 -5.70 0.98
C PHE A 138 -15.20 -5.20 -0.43
N GLU A 139 -14.22 -5.40 -1.29
CA GLU A 139 -14.28 -5.06 -2.71
C GLU A 139 -14.04 -6.32 -3.54
N ALA A 140 -15.03 -6.72 -4.33
CA ALA A 140 -14.95 -7.91 -5.16
C ALA A 140 -13.94 -7.71 -6.31
N LEU A 141 -13.08 -8.70 -6.54
CA LEU A 141 -12.12 -8.68 -7.64
C LEU A 141 -12.44 -9.78 -8.65
N ASP A 142 -12.43 -9.44 -9.94
CA ASP A 142 -12.55 -10.42 -11.01
C ASP A 142 -11.20 -11.13 -11.24
N ARG A 143 -11.14 -12.41 -10.90
CA ARG A 143 -9.92 -13.23 -11.04
C ARG A 143 -9.59 -13.59 -12.49
N ARG A 144 -10.50 -13.41 -13.43
CA ARG A 144 -10.30 -13.81 -14.85
C ARG A 144 -9.19 -13.03 -15.55
N ALA A 145 -8.70 -11.93 -14.98
CA ALA A 145 -7.74 -11.04 -15.63
C ALA A 145 -6.25 -11.37 -15.40
N ILE A 146 -5.87 -12.13 -14.35
CA ILE A 146 -4.47 -12.11 -13.86
C ILE A 146 -3.64 -13.34 -14.27
N SER A 147 -4.26 -14.49 -14.57
CA SER A 147 -3.52 -15.74 -14.82
C SER A 147 -2.88 -15.88 -16.21
N ASP A 148 -3.07 -14.91 -17.08
CA ASP A 148 -2.70 -14.97 -18.49
C ASP A 148 -1.94 -13.71 -18.91
N VAL A 149 -0.86 -13.37 -18.19
CA VAL A 149 -0.01 -12.22 -18.52
C VAL A 149 1.36 -12.71 -18.97
N GLU A 150 1.83 -12.14 -20.08
CA GLU A 150 3.14 -12.37 -20.69
C GLU A 150 3.97 -11.08 -20.58
N LEU A 151 5.28 -11.23 -20.40
CA LEU A 151 6.24 -10.14 -20.53
C LEU A 151 6.74 -10.10 -21.97
N VAL A 152 6.56 -8.96 -22.63
CA VAL A 152 6.84 -8.79 -24.05
C VAL A 152 7.79 -7.61 -24.24
N ARG A 153 8.86 -7.82 -24.99
CA ARG A 153 9.73 -6.74 -25.48
C ARG A 153 9.21 -6.25 -26.82
N VAL A 154 8.93 -4.97 -26.92
CA VAL A 154 8.48 -4.31 -28.15
C VAL A 154 9.60 -3.41 -28.65
N SER A 155 9.93 -3.52 -29.93
CA SER A 155 10.89 -2.62 -30.57
C SER A 155 10.27 -1.23 -30.72
N THR A 156 10.92 -0.24 -30.14
CA THR A 156 10.53 1.18 -30.14
C THR A 156 11.74 2.07 -30.48
N PRO A 157 12.34 1.94 -31.68
CA PRO A 157 13.55 2.67 -32.07
C PRO A 157 13.30 4.14 -32.39
N THR A 158 12.04 4.55 -32.51
CA THR A 158 11.65 5.93 -32.84
C THR A 158 10.52 6.40 -31.92
N PRO A 159 10.36 7.72 -31.72
CA PRO A 159 9.25 8.28 -30.95
C PRO A 159 7.88 7.82 -31.45
N GLU A 160 7.68 7.71 -32.77
CA GLU A 160 6.42 7.26 -33.36
C GLU A 160 6.09 5.81 -32.99
N ALA A 161 7.09 4.94 -32.86
CA ALA A 161 6.90 3.58 -32.39
C ALA A 161 6.49 3.55 -30.91
N SER A 162 7.10 4.39 -30.08
CA SER A 162 6.73 4.56 -28.67
C SER A 162 5.31 5.09 -28.50
N GLU A 163 4.90 6.08 -29.31
CA GLU A 163 3.53 6.61 -29.30
C GLU A 163 2.50 5.55 -29.73
N LYS A 164 2.81 4.77 -30.78
CA LYS A 164 1.98 3.63 -31.18
C LYS A 164 1.81 2.63 -30.04
N LEU A 165 2.90 2.28 -29.36
CA LEU A 165 2.84 1.36 -28.22
C LEU A 165 2.01 1.95 -27.07
N ALA A 166 2.23 3.21 -26.71
CA ALA A 166 1.48 3.91 -25.67
C ALA A 166 -0.04 3.94 -25.97
N SER A 167 -0.42 4.10 -27.24
CA SER A 167 -1.83 4.11 -27.66
C SER A 167 -2.57 2.78 -27.40
N LEU A 168 -1.85 1.68 -27.19
CA LEU A 168 -2.44 0.38 -26.86
C LEU A 168 -2.82 0.25 -25.38
N GLY A 169 -2.33 1.15 -24.51
CA GLY A 169 -2.61 1.15 -23.09
C GLY A 169 -2.12 -0.10 -22.35
N PHE A 170 -1.06 -0.73 -22.85
CA PHE A 170 -0.42 -1.81 -22.12
C PHE A 170 0.32 -1.28 -20.90
N GLU A 171 0.34 -2.10 -19.84
CA GLU A 171 1.12 -1.81 -18.65
C GLU A 171 2.62 -1.93 -19.00
N THR A 172 3.37 -0.84 -18.89
CA THR A 172 4.82 -0.83 -19.08
C THR A 172 5.51 -1.40 -17.84
N THR A 173 6.73 -1.89 -17.97
CA THR A 173 7.54 -2.38 -16.83
C THR A 173 8.51 -1.34 -16.26
N GLU A 174 8.55 -0.14 -16.85
CA GLU A 174 9.65 0.86 -16.78
C GLU A 174 11.00 0.41 -17.34
N HIS A 175 11.15 -0.87 -17.73
CA HIS A 175 12.35 -1.32 -18.42
C HIS A 175 12.29 -0.93 -19.91
N HIS A 176 13.07 0.07 -20.27
CA HIS A 176 13.24 0.56 -21.62
C HIS A 176 14.72 0.72 -21.96
N GLY A 177 15.05 0.50 -23.23
CA GLY A 177 16.38 0.75 -23.78
C GLY A 177 16.34 1.85 -24.83
N LEU A 178 17.43 1.98 -25.59
CA LEU A 178 17.51 2.94 -26.69
C LEU A 178 16.49 2.64 -27.81
N ASP A 179 16.09 1.39 -27.96
CA ASP A 179 15.29 0.91 -29.09
C ASP A 179 14.19 -0.09 -28.71
N PHE A 180 13.87 -0.23 -27.42
CA PHE A 180 12.84 -1.14 -26.96
C PHE A 180 12.13 -0.67 -25.68
N THR A 181 10.92 -1.20 -25.48
CA THR A 181 10.13 -1.07 -24.26
C THR A 181 9.55 -2.43 -23.88
N ASP A 182 9.69 -2.83 -22.62
CA ASP A 182 9.09 -4.05 -22.09
C ASP A 182 7.72 -3.77 -21.46
N VAL A 183 6.70 -4.53 -21.86
CA VAL A 183 5.31 -4.38 -21.46
C VAL A 183 4.69 -5.70 -21.00
N PHE A 184 3.73 -5.62 -20.09
CA PHE A 184 2.85 -6.73 -19.74
C PHE A 184 1.65 -6.78 -20.67
N VAL A 185 1.41 -7.96 -21.25
CA VAL A 185 0.33 -8.17 -22.21
C VAL A 185 -0.50 -9.38 -21.79
N GLN A 186 -1.82 -9.28 -21.90
CA GLN A 186 -2.67 -10.45 -21.72
C GLN A 186 -2.42 -11.45 -22.87
N ARG A 187 -2.17 -12.72 -22.54
CA ARG A 187 -1.88 -13.79 -23.50
C ARG A 187 -2.93 -13.79 -24.61
N GLY A 188 -2.46 -13.91 -25.84
CA GLY A 188 -3.30 -13.90 -27.04
C GLY A 188 -3.70 -12.49 -27.52
N GLN A 189 -3.50 -11.43 -26.73
CA GLN A 189 -3.69 -10.05 -27.20
C GLN A 189 -2.43 -9.48 -27.89
N GLN A 190 -1.24 -10.02 -27.61
CA GLN A 190 0.04 -9.55 -28.14
C GLN A 190 0.05 -9.50 -29.67
N ALA A 191 -0.02 -10.66 -30.33
CA ALA A 191 0.09 -10.76 -31.78
C ALA A 191 -1.00 -9.94 -32.52
N ALA A 192 -2.22 -9.94 -31.97
CA ALA A 192 -3.33 -9.22 -32.56
C ALA A 192 -3.18 -7.69 -32.45
N LYS A 193 -2.76 -7.14 -31.30
CA LYS A 193 -2.69 -5.68 -31.10
C LYS A 193 -1.38 -5.08 -31.61
N LEU A 194 -0.23 -5.68 -31.30
CA LEU A 194 1.08 -5.16 -31.71
C LEU A 194 1.30 -5.33 -33.22
N GLY A 195 0.94 -6.49 -33.77
CA GLY A 195 1.09 -6.76 -35.20
C GLY A 195 0.26 -5.80 -36.08
N ARG A 196 -0.94 -5.41 -35.63
CA ARG A 196 -1.79 -4.43 -36.34
C ARG A 196 -1.18 -3.04 -36.48
N LEU A 197 -0.30 -2.65 -35.55
CA LEU A 197 0.41 -1.37 -35.59
C LEU A 197 1.78 -1.47 -36.28
N GLY A 198 2.15 -2.66 -36.77
CA GLY A 198 3.47 -2.93 -37.34
C GLY A 198 4.59 -2.95 -36.30
N LEU A 199 4.26 -3.12 -35.02
CA LEU A 199 5.25 -3.18 -33.94
C LEU A 199 5.84 -4.59 -33.85
N ILE A 200 7.16 -4.68 -34.03
CA ILE A 200 7.92 -5.93 -33.87
C ILE A 200 8.06 -6.20 -32.37
N SER A 201 7.81 -7.45 -31.96
CA SER A 201 7.94 -7.83 -30.55
C SER A 201 8.40 -9.27 -30.37
N ILE A 202 9.00 -9.55 -29.23
CA ILE A 202 9.38 -10.90 -28.77
C ILE A 202 8.79 -11.14 -27.38
N VAL A 203 8.36 -12.36 -27.10
CA VAL A 203 7.94 -12.76 -25.76
C VAL A 203 9.20 -13.07 -24.94
N LEU A 204 9.41 -12.34 -23.84
CA LEU A 204 10.50 -12.59 -22.90
C LEU A 204 10.12 -13.66 -21.88
N ASP A 205 8.91 -13.58 -21.34
CA ASP A 205 8.36 -14.57 -20.43
C ASP A 205 6.89 -14.85 -20.77
N PRO A 206 6.53 -16.10 -21.14
CA PRO A 206 5.17 -16.43 -21.50
C PRO A 206 4.25 -16.61 -20.29
N ASN A 207 4.73 -16.58 -19.04
CA ASN A 207 3.93 -16.79 -17.83
C ASN A 207 4.54 -16.07 -16.62
N VAL A 208 4.26 -14.77 -16.51
CA VAL A 208 4.76 -13.91 -15.44
C VAL A 208 4.32 -14.40 -14.05
N GLU A 209 3.15 -15.04 -13.93
CA GLU A 209 2.67 -15.59 -12.66
C GLU A 209 3.50 -16.81 -12.21
N ALA A 210 3.95 -17.64 -13.15
CA ALA A 210 4.87 -18.73 -12.84
C ALA A 210 6.24 -18.20 -12.40
N LEU A 211 6.76 -17.18 -13.09
CA LEU A 211 7.99 -16.49 -12.73
C LEU A 211 7.90 -15.91 -11.32
N ARG A 212 6.82 -15.18 -11.02
CA ARG A 212 6.56 -14.59 -9.69
C ARG A 212 6.53 -15.65 -8.59
N LYS A 213 5.81 -16.77 -8.81
CA LYS A 213 5.78 -17.87 -7.83
C LYS A 213 7.14 -18.51 -7.62
N ALA A 214 7.96 -18.62 -8.67
CA ALA A 214 9.33 -19.12 -8.55
C ALA A 214 10.21 -18.16 -7.74
N ALA A 215 10.11 -16.85 -8.00
CA ALA A 215 10.82 -15.83 -7.23
C ALA A 215 10.45 -15.85 -5.74
N ILE A 216 9.15 -15.97 -5.40
CA ILE A 216 8.70 -16.11 -4.01
C ILE A 216 9.32 -17.35 -3.35
N ARG A 217 9.25 -18.53 -4.00
CA ARG A 217 9.85 -19.76 -3.47
C ARG A 217 11.37 -19.65 -3.29
N SER A 218 12.04 -18.99 -4.23
CA SER A 218 13.49 -18.75 -4.15
C SER A 218 13.84 -17.83 -2.98
N GLY A 219 13.08 -16.74 -2.80
CA GLY A 219 13.19 -15.85 -1.65
C GLY A 219 12.96 -16.59 -0.34
N GLU A 220 11.89 -17.38 -0.23
CA GLU A 220 11.60 -18.23 0.93
C GLU A 220 12.67 -19.28 1.23
N ALA A 221 13.41 -19.76 0.21
CA ALA A 221 14.48 -20.72 0.39
C ALA A 221 15.76 -20.03 0.88
N PHE A 222 16.18 -18.95 0.20
CA PHE A 222 17.28 -18.09 0.64
C PHE A 222 17.05 -17.62 2.08
N ALA A 223 15.78 -17.33 2.38
CA ALA A 223 15.34 -16.88 3.67
C ALA A 223 15.64 -17.84 4.84
N ARG A 224 15.73 -19.14 4.57
CA ARG A 224 15.96 -20.15 5.62
C ARG A 224 17.43 -20.45 5.84
N THR A 225 18.31 -19.97 4.96
CA THR A 225 19.71 -20.40 4.89
C THR A 225 20.73 -19.31 5.18
N SER A 226 20.32 -18.04 5.20
CA SER A 226 21.26 -16.92 5.20
C SER A 226 21.00 -15.94 6.33
N ALA A 227 22.03 -15.70 7.16
CA ALA A 227 22.16 -14.42 7.85
C ALA A 227 22.43 -13.37 6.75
N THR A 228 21.55 -12.39 6.61
CA THR A 228 21.75 -11.33 5.62
C THR A 228 22.81 -10.38 6.15
N GLY A 229 23.65 -9.83 5.26
CA GLY A 229 24.58 -8.74 5.59
C GLY A 229 23.91 -7.37 5.57
N LEU A 230 22.60 -7.29 5.80
CA LEU A 230 21.84 -6.05 5.75
C LEU A 230 22.06 -5.23 7.03
N PRO A 231 22.16 -3.89 6.95
CA PRO A 231 22.38 -3.02 8.11
C PRO A 231 21.40 -3.23 9.26
N SER A 232 20.12 -3.47 8.96
CA SER A 232 19.08 -3.75 9.96
C SER A 232 19.25 -5.09 10.69
N GLY A 233 20.22 -5.91 10.28
CA GLY A 233 20.36 -7.28 10.72
C GLY A 233 19.18 -8.17 10.32
N ARG A 234 18.32 -7.71 9.37
CA ARG A 234 17.09 -8.43 8.96
C ARG A 234 17.43 -9.76 8.34
N GLY A 235 17.60 -10.75 9.20
CA GLY A 235 17.52 -12.16 8.90
C GLY A 235 16.09 -12.48 8.51
N THR A 236 15.99 -13.37 7.55
CA THR A 236 14.78 -13.75 6.83
C THR A 236 13.87 -14.73 7.60
N THR A 237 13.81 -14.55 8.93
CA THR A 237 13.11 -15.41 9.90
C THR A 237 11.61 -15.09 10.03
N THR A 238 11.14 -13.97 9.48
CA THR A 238 9.71 -13.66 9.39
C THR A 238 9.10 -14.35 8.17
N LEU A 239 7.90 -14.93 8.34
CA LEU A 239 7.11 -15.52 7.24
C LEU A 239 7.15 -14.61 6.01
N CYS A 240 7.86 -15.02 4.95
CA CYS A 240 7.94 -14.21 3.75
C CYS A 240 6.52 -14.01 3.19
N PRO A 241 6.03 -12.76 3.09
CA PRO A 241 4.75 -12.51 2.49
C PRO A 241 4.77 -12.89 1.01
N VAL A 242 3.64 -12.71 0.33
CA VAL A 242 3.55 -12.81 -1.14
C VAL A 242 4.47 -11.83 -1.89
N THR A 243 5.20 -10.98 -1.16
CA THR A 243 6.23 -10.06 -1.62
C THR A 243 7.62 -10.68 -1.73
N GLY A 244 7.86 -11.94 -1.31
CA GLY A 244 9.18 -12.56 -1.47
C GLY A 244 10.25 -12.04 -0.49
N CYS A 245 9.85 -11.91 0.78
CA CYS A 245 10.68 -11.47 1.93
C CYS A 245 11.02 -9.97 1.98
N TYR A 246 10.54 -9.17 1.03
CA TYR A 246 10.47 -7.71 1.16
C TYR A 246 9.50 -7.30 2.27
N ARG A 247 9.78 -6.18 2.94
CA ARG A 247 8.92 -5.57 3.97
C ARG A 247 7.56 -5.21 3.38
N THR A 248 6.53 -5.48 4.17
CA THR A 248 5.20 -4.91 4.01
C THR A 248 5.18 -3.48 4.54
N LEU A 249 4.17 -2.69 4.17
CA LEU A 249 4.00 -1.32 4.69
C LEU A 249 3.96 -1.29 6.23
N ALA A 250 3.29 -2.26 6.87
CA ALA A 250 3.23 -2.34 8.32
C ALA A 250 4.61 -2.63 8.95
N GLU A 251 5.45 -3.45 8.31
CA GLU A 251 6.83 -3.67 8.76
C GLU A 251 7.67 -2.40 8.61
N TYR A 252 7.57 -1.68 7.49
CA TYR A 252 8.26 -0.38 7.33
C TYR A 252 7.89 0.58 8.46
N THR A 253 6.60 0.77 8.75
CA THR A 253 6.20 1.72 9.78
C THR A 253 6.59 1.25 11.18
N SER A 254 6.42 -0.04 11.49
CA SER A 254 6.78 -0.60 12.79
C SER A 254 8.29 -0.49 13.06
N GLU A 255 9.13 -0.73 12.06
CA GLU A 255 10.58 -0.59 12.20
C GLU A 255 11.01 0.88 12.33
N MET A 256 10.37 1.80 11.60
CA MET A 256 10.59 3.24 11.81
C MET A 256 10.23 3.67 13.24
N ASP A 257 9.15 3.12 13.80
CA ASP A 257 8.78 3.37 15.19
C ASP A 257 9.78 2.81 16.20
N ALA A 258 10.25 1.59 15.97
CA ALA A 258 11.28 0.97 16.80
C ALA A 258 12.58 1.79 16.81
N LEU A 259 13.03 2.27 15.64
CA LEU A 259 14.21 3.11 15.52
C LEU A 259 14.05 4.44 16.27
N ALA A 260 12.93 5.13 16.10
CA ALA A 260 12.67 6.39 16.79
C ALA A 260 12.54 6.22 18.31
N THR A 261 11.93 5.12 18.76
CA THR A 261 11.79 4.80 20.18
C THR A 261 13.12 4.44 20.83
N ALA A 262 14.00 3.71 20.12
CA ALA A 262 15.32 3.33 20.61
C ALA A 262 16.31 4.50 20.65
N HIS A 263 16.12 5.50 19.78
CA HIS A 263 17.06 6.62 19.60
C HIS A 263 16.37 8.01 19.62
N PRO A 264 15.63 8.38 20.69
CA PRO A 264 14.69 9.53 20.66
C PRO A 264 15.35 10.92 20.58
N SER A 265 16.64 11.05 20.90
CA SER A 265 17.40 12.29 20.70
C SER A 265 18.01 12.41 19.30
N PHE A 266 18.10 11.30 18.55
CA PHE A 266 18.79 11.20 17.27
C PHE A 266 17.85 10.93 16.09
N VAL A 267 16.71 10.29 16.37
CA VAL A 267 15.73 9.83 15.39
C VAL A 267 14.35 10.26 15.85
N LYS A 268 13.59 10.84 14.95
CA LYS A 268 12.23 11.29 15.21
C LYS A 268 11.33 10.86 14.06
N ARG A 269 10.18 10.27 14.38
CA ARG A 269 9.14 10.04 13.39
C ARG A 269 8.58 11.37 12.90
N ILE A 270 8.37 11.46 11.60
CA ILE A 270 7.70 12.59 10.98
C ILE A 270 6.49 12.11 10.19
N THR A 271 5.46 12.96 10.19
CA THR A 271 4.32 12.83 9.29
C THR A 271 4.39 13.99 8.31
N ILE A 272 4.55 13.68 7.03
CA ILE A 272 4.70 14.68 5.95
C ILE A 272 3.33 15.26 5.57
N THR A 273 2.26 14.50 5.81
CA THR A 273 0.90 14.88 5.41
C THR A 273 0.15 15.68 6.48
N ASN A 274 -0.82 16.45 6.03
CA ASN A 274 -1.87 17.04 6.86
C ASN A 274 -3.23 16.56 6.36
N ALA A 275 -4.32 17.14 6.88
CA ALA A 275 -5.67 16.73 6.52
C ALA A 275 -5.98 16.81 5.00
N ALA A 276 -5.33 17.71 4.26
CA ALA A 276 -5.53 17.92 2.83
C ALA A 276 -4.52 17.17 1.93
N THR A 277 -3.44 16.63 2.49
CA THR A 277 -2.34 16.03 1.70
C THR A 277 -2.15 14.54 1.95
N ARG A 278 -3.11 13.86 2.59
CA ARG A 278 -3.11 12.40 2.72
C ARG A 278 -3.08 11.71 1.37
N THR A 279 -2.67 10.44 1.38
CA THR A 279 -2.79 9.58 0.19
C THR A 279 -4.25 9.45 -0.23
N TYR A 280 -4.48 9.01 -1.47
CA TYR A 280 -5.83 8.78 -2.00
C TYR A 280 -6.68 7.86 -1.09
N GLU A 281 -6.05 6.88 -0.45
CA GLU A 281 -6.73 5.93 0.44
C GLU A 281 -6.91 6.44 1.87
N GLY A 282 -6.41 7.65 2.15
CA GLY A 282 -6.54 8.37 3.41
C GLY A 282 -5.45 8.04 4.43
N ARG A 283 -4.30 7.50 4.00
CA ARG A 283 -3.13 7.26 4.86
C ARG A 283 -2.30 8.52 5.01
N ASP A 284 -1.62 8.66 6.14
CA ASP A 284 -0.56 9.65 6.21
C ASP A 284 0.72 9.12 5.54
N ILE A 285 1.60 10.03 5.10
CA ILE A 285 2.93 9.68 4.61
C ILE A 285 3.90 9.91 5.76
N GLU A 286 4.62 8.85 6.13
CA GLU A 286 5.51 8.82 7.28
C GLU A 286 6.98 8.75 6.84
N GLY A 287 7.87 9.16 7.74
CA GLY A 287 9.31 9.02 7.56
C GLY A 287 10.07 9.20 8.86
N LEU A 288 11.39 9.22 8.75
CA LEU A 288 12.31 9.50 9.85
C LEU A 288 13.06 10.81 9.59
N GLU A 289 13.11 11.67 10.59
CA GLU A 289 14.10 12.73 10.72
C GLU A 289 15.27 12.17 11.53
N ILE A 290 16.49 12.24 10.99
CA ILE A 290 17.71 11.74 11.61
C ILE A 290 18.69 12.92 11.73
N SER A 291 19.10 13.27 12.95
CA SER A 291 19.99 14.41 13.25
C SER A 291 20.70 14.16 14.57
N THR A 292 21.92 14.70 14.74
CA THR A 292 22.64 14.64 16.03
C THR A 292 21.85 15.17 17.23
N ASP A 293 20.88 16.05 16.95
CA ASP A 293 19.81 16.42 17.88
C ASP A 293 18.56 16.78 17.04
N VAL A 294 17.52 15.94 17.10
CA VAL A 294 16.24 16.15 16.40
C VAL A 294 15.30 17.15 17.11
N ASN A 295 15.67 17.59 18.31
CA ASN A 295 14.92 18.58 19.08
C ASN A 295 15.48 20.00 18.89
N ALA A 296 16.70 20.13 18.37
CA ALA A 296 17.31 21.40 18.02
C ALA A 296 16.64 22.04 16.79
N ARG A 297 16.50 23.37 16.80
CA ARG A 297 16.04 24.18 15.67
C ARG A 297 17.19 24.99 15.10
N ASP A 298 18.22 24.29 14.65
CA ASP A 298 19.52 24.85 14.25
C ASP A 298 19.64 25.16 12.75
N GLY A 299 18.62 24.83 11.95
CA GLY A 299 18.57 25.17 10.52
C GLY A 299 19.59 24.43 9.65
N LYS A 300 20.01 23.23 10.08
CA LYS A 300 20.91 22.36 9.30
C LYS A 300 20.40 22.14 7.87
N PRO A 301 21.30 22.04 6.87
CA PRO A 301 20.94 21.55 5.54
C PRO A 301 20.28 20.17 5.61
N VAL A 302 19.25 19.95 4.79
CA VAL A 302 18.48 18.69 4.77
C VAL A 302 18.81 17.90 3.51
N PHE A 303 19.13 16.62 3.67
CA PHE A 303 19.16 15.63 2.60
C PHE A 303 17.88 14.77 2.69
N LEU A 304 17.14 14.68 1.58
CA LEU A 304 15.94 13.85 1.49
C LEU A 304 16.25 12.57 0.71
N MET A 305 16.02 11.41 1.33
CA MET A 305 16.00 10.10 0.70
C MET A 305 14.58 9.54 0.71
N MET A 306 14.13 8.97 -0.40
CA MET A 306 12.83 8.30 -0.48
C MET A 306 12.89 7.05 -1.35
N GLY A 307 12.11 6.04 -0.98
CA GLY A 307 11.90 4.82 -1.74
C GLY A 307 10.44 4.62 -2.09
N LEU A 308 10.13 3.65 -2.95
CA LEU A 308 8.76 3.27 -3.32
C LEU A 308 7.89 4.42 -3.88
N HIS A 309 8.50 5.41 -4.55
CA HIS A 309 7.73 6.36 -5.35
C HIS A 309 6.91 5.64 -6.45
N HIS A 310 7.46 4.53 -6.97
CA HIS A 310 6.72 3.52 -7.73
C HIS A 310 6.53 2.24 -6.89
N VAL A 311 5.28 1.80 -6.75
CA VAL A 311 4.88 0.70 -5.85
C VAL A 311 5.52 -0.67 -6.17
N ARG A 312 5.98 -0.87 -7.41
CA ARG A 312 6.57 -2.13 -7.89
C ARG A 312 8.09 -2.24 -7.71
N GLU A 313 8.75 -1.15 -7.35
CA GLU A 313 10.20 -1.07 -7.19
C GLU A 313 10.63 -1.41 -5.76
N TRP A 314 10.25 -2.61 -5.29
CA TRP A 314 10.43 -3.02 -3.90
C TRP A 314 11.85 -2.85 -3.34
N PRO A 315 12.94 -3.11 -4.09
CA PRO A 315 14.29 -2.82 -3.64
C PRO A 315 14.55 -1.36 -3.23
N ALA A 316 13.86 -0.39 -3.82
CA ALA A 316 14.04 1.02 -3.47
C ALA A 316 13.53 1.32 -2.05
N GLY A 317 12.46 0.65 -1.61
CA GLY A 317 11.98 0.73 -0.24
C GLY A 317 12.97 0.14 0.74
N GLU A 318 13.48 -1.06 0.45
CA GLU A 318 14.46 -1.73 1.31
C GLU A 318 15.71 -0.87 1.42
N HIS A 319 16.26 -0.41 0.30
CA HIS A 319 17.45 0.43 0.29
C HIS A 319 17.29 1.68 1.16
N THR A 320 16.12 2.32 1.11
CA THR A 320 15.85 3.54 1.89
C THR A 320 15.88 3.27 3.40
N LEU A 321 15.21 2.20 3.85
CA LEU A 321 15.18 1.87 5.28
C LEU A 321 16.49 1.25 5.76
N GLU A 322 17.14 0.40 4.97
CA GLU A 322 18.46 -0.15 5.30
C GLU A 322 19.52 0.96 5.40
N TRP A 323 19.47 1.98 4.56
CA TRP A 323 20.32 3.16 4.69
C TRP A 323 20.07 3.91 6.00
N ALA A 324 18.81 4.03 6.44
CA ALA A 324 18.49 4.61 7.74
C ALA A 324 19.10 3.79 8.90
N TYR A 325 19.00 2.45 8.85
CA TYR A 325 19.68 1.58 9.81
C TYR A 325 21.20 1.78 9.79
N GLU A 326 21.82 1.84 8.62
CA GLU A 326 23.27 2.06 8.51
C GLU A 326 23.68 3.38 9.16
N LEU A 327 22.94 4.46 8.89
CA LEU A 327 23.19 5.77 9.49
C LEU A 327 22.99 5.78 11.01
N ILE A 328 21.93 5.14 11.51
CA ILE A 328 21.57 5.17 12.94
C ILE A 328 22.49 4.25 13.75
N CYS A 329 22.68 3.03 13.27
CA CYS A 329 23.44 1.99 13.97
C CYS A 329 24.94 2.12 13.79
N GLY A 330 25.38 2.72 12.67
CA GLY A 330 26.79 2.98 12.39
C GLY A 330 27.31 4.29 13.01
N TYR A 331 26.43 5.16 13.52
CA TYR A 331 26.83 6.42 14.11
C TYR A 331 27.41 6.23 15.52
N SER A 332 28.65 6.67 15.72
CA SER A 332 29.26 6.81 17.05
C SER A 332 29.65 8.29 17.24
N PRO A 333 29.16 8.98 18.28
CA PRO A 333 29.67 10.29 18.61
C PRO A 333 31.13 10.17 19.13
N ASP A 334 31.98 11.10 18.71
CA ASP A 334 33.30 11.32 19.32
C ASP A 334 33.25 12.61 20.19
N PRO A 335 33.67 12.58 21.48
CA PRO A 335 34.16 11.43 22.24
C PRO A 335 33.03 10.46 22.64
N PRO A 336 33.36 9.21 23.02
CA PRO A 336 32.39 8.15 23.25
C PRO A 336 31.52 8.45 24.46
N GLY A 337 30.29 8.90 24.18
CA GLY A 337 29.28 9.20 25.18
C GLY A 337 27.92 9.35 24.53
N GLY A 338 27.20 8.23 24.41
CA GLY A 338 25.75 8.22 24.25
C GLY A 338 25.21 7.84 22.87
N VAL A 339 25.38 6.58 22.48
CA VAL A 339 24.24 5.84 21.89
C VAL A 339 24.00 4.68 22.84
N ASP A 340 23.25 4.94 23.92
CA ASP A 340 23.05 3.98 25.02
C ASP A 340 22.14 2.78 24.66
N THR A 341 21.72 2.67 23.39
CA THR A 341 20.83 1.61 22.94
C THR A 341 21.43 0.91 21.72
N PRO A 342 21.71 -0.40 21.81
CA PRO A 342 21.96 -1.23 20.62
C PRO A 342 20.79 -1.09 19.64
N CYS A 343 21.07 -1.14 18.35
CA CYS A 343 20.00 -1.10 17.36
C CYS A 343 19.01 -2.24 17.57
N PRO A 344 17.70 -1.98 17.45
CA PRO A 344 16.70 -3.02 17.57
C PRO A 344 16.91 -4.04 16.44
N ASP A 345 17.00 -5.33 16.80
CA ASP A 345 17.02 -6.41 15.82
C ASP A 345 15.68 -6.41 15.06
N SER A 346 15.72 -6.11 13.76
CA SER A 346 14.54 -6.16 12.87
C SER A 346 13.96 -7.57 12.66
N GLY A 347 14.62 -8.61 13.20
CA GLY A 347 14.35 -10.02 12.92
C GLY A 347 14.03 -10.92 14.11
N ALA A 348 13.98 -10.41 15.34
CA ALA A 348 13.57 -11.21 16.49
C ALA A 348 12.16 -10.82 16.93
N ALA A 349 11.14 -11.45 16.34
CA ALA A 349 9.91 -11.63 17.11
C ALA A 349 10.34 -12.35 18.41
N PRO A 350 10.14 -11.76 19.61
CA PRO A 350 10.41 -12.48 20.84
C PRO A 350 9.52 -13.73 20.83
N ASN A 351 10.16 -14.89 21.03
CA ASN A 351 9.57 -16.23 20.97
C ASN A 351 8.11 -16.28 21.44
#